data_AF-A0A1B6ALD4-F1
#
_entry.id   AF-A0A1B6ALD4-F1
#
_cell.length_a   1.000
_cell.length_b   1.000
_cell.length_c   1.000
_cell.angle_alpha   90.00
_cell.angle_beta   90.00
_cell.angle_gamma   90.00
#
_symmetry.space_group_name_H-M   'P 1'
#
loop_
_entity.id
_entity.type
_entity.pdbx_description
1 polymer ?
#
loop_
_entity_poly.entity_id
_entity_poly.type
_entity_poly.pdbx_seq_one_letter_code
_entity_poly.pdbx_strand_id
1 'polypeptide(L)'
;MSDAMWIKIIGTIPAVLWVAFAATVYFTLRGTIIQRLVPRLTALRALGVEVELAGELLDRAQDESRPGVTATARRMALGRLEHAAEVLQGGKVLWVDDHPEGNAALLELFRAAGMHIDIALSTEEATPCFRRTPYDMIISDLDREGDPQAGITMLRVLERYRIDVPVLIYAGRFDPERGVDRRIFAATTAPVELVHYVIDLMERSRLGSL
;
A
#
# COMPACT_ATOMS: atom_id res chain seq x y z
N MET A 1 -60.51 -40.53 15.41
CA MET A 1 -59.16 -40.37 14.82
C MET A 1 -58.36 -41.60 15.22
N SER A 2 -57.91 -42.41 14.26
CA SER A 2 -57.34 -43.73 14.50
C SER A 2 -55.97 -43.67 15.19
N ASP A 3 -55.70 -44.60 16.11
CA ASP A 3 -54.45 -44.70 16.88
C ASP A 3 -53.19 -44.76 16.00
N ALA A 4 -53.32 -45.31 14.79
CA ALA A 4 -52.27 -45.32 13.77
C ALA A 4 -51.81 -43.92 13.34
N MET A 5 -52.69 -42.91 13.43
CA MET A 5 -52.36 -41.53 13.10
C MET A 5 -51.57 -40.85 14.22
N TRP A 6 -51.87 -41.16 15.48
CA TRP A 6 -51.13 -40.64 16.64
C TRP A 6 -49.68 -41.11 16.70
N ILE A 7 -49.43 -42.39 16.37
CA ILE A 7 -48.08 -42.95 16.33
C ILE A 7 -47.22 -42.29 15.22
N LYS A 8 -47.81 -42.07 14.04
CA LYS A 8 -47.14 -41.35 12.94
C LYS A 8 -46.82 -39.89 13.30
N ILE A 9 -47.74 -39.20 13.98
CA ILE A 9 -47.53 -37.82 14.43
C ILE A 9 -46.37 -37.76 15.43
N ILE A 10 -46.36 -38.62 16.46
CA ILE A 10 -45.32 -38.64 17.48
C ILE A 10 -43.93 -38.92 16.88
N GLY A 11 -43.84 -39.81 15.89
CA GLY A 11 -42.58 -40.11 15.20
C GLY A 11 -42.03 -38.95 14.35
N THR A 12 -42.89 -38.04 13.91
CA THR A 12 -42.49 -36.95 12.99
C THR A 12 -42.15 -35.65 13.74
N ILE A 13 -42.64 -35.48 14.97
CA ILE A 13 -42.40 -34.29 15.81
C ILE A 13 -40.90 -33.98 15.97
N PRO A 14 -40.01 -34.94 16.31
CA PRO A 14 -38.58 -34.64 16.48
C PRO A 14 -37.92 -34.12 15.20
N ALA A 15 -38.28 -34.67 14.04
CA ALA A 15 -37.75 -34.23 12.75
C ALA A 15 -38.19 -32.81 12.41
N VAL A 16 -39.47 -32.50 12.62
CA VAL A 16 -40.01 -31.14 12.42
C VAL A 16 -39.35 -30.14 13.36
N LEU A 17 -39.14 -30.52 14.62
CA LEU A 17 -38.44 -29.69 15.61
C LEU A 17 -36.99 -29.42 15.22
N TRP A 18 -36.25 -30.41 14.71
CA TRP A 18 -34.89 -30.22 14.22
C TRP A 18 -34.82 -29.27 13.02
N VAL A 19 -35.75 -29.41 12.07
CA VAL A 19 -35.84 -28.50 10.92
C VAL A 19 -36.17 -27.08 11.36
N ALA A 20 -37.12 -26.92 12.29
CA ALA A 20 -37.48 -25.62 12.84
C ALA A 20 -36.32 -24.99 13.63
N PHE A 21 -35.57 -25.79 14.40
CA PHE A 21 -34.38 -25.35 15.11
C PHE A 21 -33.28 -24.90 14.14
N ALA A 22 -32.93 -25.73 13.15
CA ALA A 22 -31.93 -25.40 12.14
C ALA A 22 -32.31 -24.15 11.33
N ALA A 23 -33.59 -24.02 10.97
CA ALA A 23 -34.11 -22.82 10.33
C ALA A 23 -33.93 -21.61 11.25
N THR A 24 -34.39 -21.68 12.51
CA THR A 24 -34.27 -20.57 13.47
C THR A 24 -32.82 -20.14 13.64
N VAL A 25 -31.90 -21.09 13.86
CA VAL A 25 -30.45 -20.86 13.94
C VAL A 25 -29.94 -20.17 12.67
N TYR A 26 -30.31 -20.67 11.48
CA TYR A 26 -29.93 -20.03 10.22
C TYR A 26 -30.48 -18.61 10.11
N PHE A 27 -31.76 -18.36 10.40
CA PHE A 27 -32.39 -17.04 10.31
C PHE A 27 -31.79 -16.05 11.31
N THR A 28 -31.44 -16.48 12.53
CA THR A 28 -30.83 -15.62 13.56
C THR A 28 -29.34 -15.37 13.30
N LEU A 29 -28.59 -16.38 12.87
CA LEU A 29 -27.15 -16.28 12.68
C LEU A 29 -26.74 -15.79 11.29
N ARG A 30 -27.55 -15.98 10.23
CA ARG A 30 -27.17 -15.54 8.87
C ARG A 30 -26.89 -14.04 8.78
N GLY A 31 -27.65 -13.20 9.49
CA GLY A 31 -27.42 -11.76 9.50
C GLY A 31 -26.05 -11.42 10.09
N THR A 32 -25.75 -12.01 11.25
CA THR A 32 -24.48 -11.82 11.95
C THR A 32 -23.28 -12.43 11.22
N ILE A 33 -23.45 -13.63 10.64
CA ILE A 33 -22.40 -14.33 9.89
C ILE A 33 -22.09 -13.61 8.58
N ILE A 34 -23.11 -13.21 7.82
CA ILE A 34 -22.92 -12.52 6.54
C ILE A 34 -22.31 -11.14 6.79
N GLN A 35 -22.76 -10.40 7.79
CA GLN A 35 -22.23 -9.04 8.04
C GLN A 35 -20.83 -9.03 8.67
N ARG A 36 -20.41 -10.08 9.40
CA ARG A 36 -19.11 -10.09 10.10
C ARG A 36 -18.05 -11.01 9.49
N LEU A 37 -18.42 -12.15 8.93
CA LEU A 37 -17.46 -13.13 8.38
C LEU A 37 -17.21 -12.94 6.88
N VAL A 38 -18.22 -12.54 6.09
CA VAL A 38 -18.03 -12.36 4.64
C VAL A 38 -17.04 -11.23 4.33
N PRO A 39 -17.07 -10.04 4.97
CA PRO A 39 -16.07 -9.01 4.70
C PRO A 39 -14.65 -9.47 5.00
N ARG A 40 -14.45 -10.24 6.08
CA ARG A 40 -13.13 -10.76 6.47
C ARG A 40 -12.61 -11.84 5.53
N LEU A 41 -13.48 -12.73 5.05
CA LEU A 41 -13.10 -13.78 4.09
C LEU A 41 -12.83 -13.22 2.69
N THR A 42 -13.54 -12.16 2.30
CA THR A 42 -13.30 -11.46 1.02
C THR A 42 -12.04 -10.61 1.11
N ALA A 43 -11.81 -9.94 2.24
CA ALA A 43 -10.56 -9.24 2.54
C ALA A 43 -9.38 -10.20 2.56
N LEU A 44 -9.48 -11.39 3.16
CA LEU A 44 -8.39 -12.38 3.15
C LEU A 44 -8.06 -12.91 1.74
N ARG A 45 -9.05 -13.04 0.86
CA ARG A 45 -8.82 -13.40 -0.56
C ARG A 45 -8.25 -12.24 -1.36
N ALA A 46 -8.73 -11.01 -1.14
CA ALA A 46 -8.16 -9.80 -1.71
C ALA A 46 -6.70 -9.65 -1.28
N LEU A 47 -6.42 -9.81 0.02
CA LEU A 47 -5.08 -9.77 0.59
C LEU A 47 -4.18 -10.85 -0.01
N GLY A 48 -4.65 -12.10 -0.16
CA GLY A 48 -3.84 -13.17 -0.78
C GLY A 48 -3.48 -12.91 -2.24
N VAL A 49 -4.41 -12.35 -3.03
CA VAL A 49 -4.17 -11.99 -4.44
C VAL A 49 -3.32 -10.72 -4.55
N GLU A 50 -3.56 -9.73 -3.69
CA GLU A 50 -2.78 -8.50 -3.58
C GLU A 50 -1.34 -8.79 -3.14
N VAL A 51 -1.12 -9.80 -2.29
CA VAL A 51 0.21 -10.24 -1.85
C VAL A 51 0.98 -10.95 -2.94
N GLU A 52 0.33 -11.85 -3.68
CA GLU A 52 0.97 -12.54 -4.80
C GLU A 52 1.33 -11.53 -5.90
N LEU A 53 0.41 -10.60 -6.21
CA LEU A 53 0.64 -9.49 -7.12
C LEU A 53 1.75 -8.55 -6.61
N ALA A 54 1.72 -8.16 -5.33
CA ALA A 54 2.74 -7.32 -4.73
C ALA A 54 4.12 -7.97 -4.78
N GLY A 55 4.17 -9.29 -4.56
CA GLY A 55 5.38 -10.08 -4.69
C GLY A 55 5.93 -10.07 -6.10
N GLU A 56 5.06 -10.30 -7.10
CA GLU A 56 5.44 -10.28 -8.51
C GLU A 56 5.90 -8.89 -8.98
N LEU A 57 5.20 -7.82 -8.56
CA LEU A 57 5.58 -6.44 -8.87
C LEU A 57 6.91 -6.06 -8.21
N LEU A 58 7.12 -6.47 -6.96
CA LEU A 58 8.40 -6.24 -6.30
C LEU A 58 9.54 -7.00 -7.00
N ASP A 59 9.28 -8.23 -7.49
CA ASP A 59 10.26 -8.99 -8.27
C ASP A 59 10.61 -8.29 -9.58
N ARG A 60 9.62 -7.79 -10.33
CA ARG A 60 9.88 -7.03 -11.56
C ARG A 60 10.72 -5.78 -11.31
N ALA A 61 10.38 -5.00 -10.27
CA ALA A 61 11.16 -3.82 -9.90
C ALA A 61 12.61 -4.15 -9.52
N GLN A 62 12.83 -5.33 -8.91
CA GLN A 62 14.17 -5.82 -8.57
C GLN A 62 14.96 -6.29 -9.80
N ASP A 63 14.33 -7.03 -10.71
CA ASP A 63 15.02 -7.50 -11.92
C ASP A 63 15.48 -6.33 -12.81
N GLU A 64 14.72 -5.23 -12.79
CA GLU A 64 15.07 -3.97 -13.46
C GLU A 64 16.19 -3.20 -12.73
N SER A 65 16.29 -3.33 -11.40
CA SER A 65 17.27 -2.68 -10.54
C SER A 65 18.39 -3.64 -10.10
N ARG A 66 19.51 -3.68 -10.84
CA ARG A 66 20.80 -4.41 -10.57
C ARG A 66 20.82 -5.43 -9.39
N PRO A 67 21.26 -6.68 -9.61
CA PRO A 67 21.06 -7.79 -8.68
C PRO A 67 21.77 -7.58 -7.33
N GLY A 68 21.05 -7.75 -6.21
CA GLY A 68 21.65 -7.69 -4.88
C GLY A 68 20.77 -8.07 -3.68
N VAL A 69 19.47 -8.28 -3.83
CA VAL A 69 18.58 -8.52 -2.68
C VAL A 69 18.37 -10.02 -2.42
N THR A 70 18.49 -10.43 -1.16
CA THR A 70 18.23 -11.82 -0.76
C THR A 70 16.72 -12.09 -0.68
N ALA A 71 16.30 -13.32 -1.01
CA ALA A 71 14.90 -13.76 -0.91
C ALA A 71 14.27 -13.50 0.47
N THR A 72 15.10 -13.46 1.52
CA THR A 72 14.69 -13.09 2.89
C THR A 72 14.26 -11.63 3.00
N ALA A 73 15.03 -10.69 2.46
CA ALA A 73 14.69 -9.26 2.48
C ALA A 73 13.40 -8.98 1.71
N ARG A 74 13.20 -9.66 0.56
CA ARG A 74 11.93 -9.65 -0.18
C ARG A 74 10.74 -10.08 0.70
N ARG A 75 10.86 -11.25 1.34
CA ARG A 75 9.77 -11.79 2.18
C ARG A 75 9.44 -10.86 3.35
N MET A 76 10.46 -10.22 3.93
CA MET A 76 10.28 -9.22 4.98
C MET A 76 9.56 -7.96 4.47
N ALA A 77 9.89 -7.46 3.29
CA ALA A 77 9.21 -6.30 2.70
C ALA A 77 7.74 -6.59 2.39
N LEU A 78 7.43 -7.75 1.82
CA LEU A 78 6.04 -8.14 1.56
C LEU A 78 5.24 -8.30 2.86
N GLY A 79 5.79 -9.00 3.85
CA GLY A 79 5.13 -9.13 5.15
C GLY A 79 4.90 -7.78 5.85
N ARG A 80 5.81 -6.81 5.67
CA ARG A 80 5.61 -5.44 6.15
C ARG A 80 4.54 -4.70 5.36
N LEU A 81 4.53 -4.81 4.03
CA LEU A 81 3.53 -4.19 3.17
C LEU A 81 2.11 -4.67 3.52
N GLU A 82 1.96 -5.97 3.74
CA GLU A 82 0.72 -6.58 4.23
C GLU A 82 0.24 -5.97 5.55
N HIS A 83 1.15 -5.88 6.52
CA HIS A 83 0.80 -5.35 7.84
C HIS A 83 0.51 -3.85 7.80
N ALA A 84 1.18 -3.12 6.91
CA ALA A 84 1.03 -1.68 6.75
C ALA A 84 -0.11 -1.27 5.81
N ALA A 85 -0.84 -2.21 5.20
CA ALA A 85 -1.87 -1.91 4.19
C ALA A 85 -2.89 -0.86 4.67
N GLU A 86 -3.37 -0.95 5.91
CA GLU A 86 -4.30 0.04 6.49
C GLU A 86 -3.68 1.44 6.65
N VAL A 87 -2.38 1.50 6.92
CA VAL A 87 -1.62 2.75 7.07
C VAL A 87 -1.34 3.37 5.69
N LEU A 88 -1.07 2.56 4.68
CA LEU A 88 -0.82 3.01 3.31
C LEU A 88 -2.11 3.49 2.61
N GLN A 89 -3.26 2.87 2.91
CA GLN A 89 -4.54 3.16 2.28
C GLN A 89 -4.88 4.66 2.29
N GLY A 90 -4.99 5.27 1.11
CA GLY A 90 -5.31 6.68 0.93
C GLY A 90 -4.14 7.65 1.07
N GLY A 91 -2.93 7.16 1.32
CA GLY A 91 -1.72 7.98 1.31
C GLY A 91 -1.49 8.63 -0.05
N LYS A 92 -0.96 9.86 -0.06
CA LYS A 92 -0.72 10.65 -1.26
C LYS A 92 0.76 10.88 -1.48
N VAL A 93 1.26 10.42 -2.61
CA VAL A 93 2.65 10.54 -3.02
C VAL A 93 2.74 11.38 -4.28
N LEU A 94 3.66 12.33 -4.30
CA LEU A 94 4.13 12.94 -5.53
C LEU A 94 5.44 12.28 -5.93
N TRP A 95 5.46 11.60 -7.06
CA TRP A 95 6.67 11.00 -7.63
C TRP A 95 7.23 11.91 -8.72
N VAL A 96 8.45 12.38 -8.55
CA VAL A 96 9.13 13.30 -9.47
C VAL A 96 10.30 12.60 -10.15
N ASP A 97 10.12 12.24 -11.42
CA ASP A 97 11.00 11.34 -12.16
C ASP A 97 10.79 11.56 -13.66
N ASP A 98 11.89 11.69 -14.42
CA ASP A 98 11.85 11.92 -15.86
C ASP A 98 11.68 10.63 -16.67
N HIS A 99 11.87 9.46 -16.06
CA HIS A 99 11.70 8.13 -16.65
C HIS A 99 10.82 7.21 -15.76
N PRO A 100 9.56 7.60 -15.47
CA PRO A 100 8.67 6.86 -14.58
C PRO A 100 8.34 5.44 -15.09
N GLU A 101 8.51 5.17 -16.39
CA GLU A 101 8.35 3.84 -16.97
C GLU A 101 9.32 2.81 -16.38
N GLY A 102 10.52 3.24 -15.96
CA GLY A 102 11.49 2.38 -15.27
C GLY A 102 11.06 1.99 -13.86
N ASN A 103 9.99 2.61 -13.36
CA ASN A 103 9.45 2.43 -12.01
C ASN A 103 8.00 1.92 -12.03
N ALA A 104 7.51 1.46 -13.18
CA ALA A 104 6.13 1.03 -13.36
C ALA A 104 5.69 -0.02 -12.33
N ALA A 105 6.55 -0.99 -12.03
CA ALA A 105 6.22 -2.04 -11.07
C ALA A 105 6.06 -1.52 -9.63
N LEU A 106 6.88 -0.56 -9.21
CA LEU A 106 6.74 0.11 -7.90
C LEU A 106 5.50 1.02 -7.85
N LEU A 107 5.23 1.74 -8.94
CA LEU A 107 4.03 2.57 -9.06
C LEU A 107 2.76 1.72 -8.93
N GLU A 108 2.71 0.58 -9.61
CA GLU A 108 1.61 -0.38 -9.50
C GLU A 108 1.53 -0.98 -8.09
N LEU A 109 2.66 -1.31 -7.47
CA LEU A 109 2.72 -1.86 -6.11
C LEU A 109 2.07 -0.91 -5.10
N PHE A 110 2.47 0.35 -5.09
CA PHE A 110 1.95 1.34 -4.14
C PHE A 110 0.48 1.70 -4.43
N ARG A 111 0.06 1.70 -5.70
CA ARG A 111 -1.37 1.86 -6.07
C ARG A 111 -2.21 0.66 -5.63
N ALA A 112 -1.70 -0.56 -5.77
CA ALA A 112 -2.35 -1.77 -5.28
C ALA A 112 -2.46 -1.76 -3.75
N ALA A 113 -1.47 -1.18 -3.05
CA ALA A 113 -1.53 -0.90 -1.61
C ALA A 113 -2.46 0.29 -1.22
N GLY A 114 -3.23 0.82 -2.18
CA GLY A 114 -4.25 1.84 -1.94
C GLY A 114 -3.74 3.27 -1.86
N MET A 115 -2.49 3.53 -2.25
CA MET A 115 -1.95 4.89 -2.32
C MET A 115 -2.34 5.60 -3.61
N HIS A 116 -2.45 6.93 -3.55
CA HIS A 116 -2.61 7.80 -4.71
C HIS A 116 -1.25 8.37 -5.09
N ILE A 117 -0.84 8.14 -6.33
CA ILE A 117 0.46 8.58 -6.83
C ILE A 117 0.25 9.48 -8.04
N ASP A 118 0.62 10.75 -7.86
CA ASP A 118 0.75 11.71 -8.95
C ASP A 118 2.19 11.69 -9.45
N ILE A 119 2.38 11.77 -10.77
CA ILE A 119 3.69 11.76 -11.41
C ILE A 119 3.95 13.14 -11.98
N ALA A 120 5.15 13.67 -11.77
CA ALA A 120 5.67 14.87 -12.41
C ALA A 120 7.02 14.56 -13.06
N LEU A 121 7.22 14.96 -14.30
CA LEU A 121 8.44 14.62 -15.05
C LEU A 121 9.61 15.55 -14.72
N SER A 122 9.32 16.73 -14.18
CA SER A 122 10.31 17.76 -13.88
C SER A 122 9.99 18.53 -12.60
N THR A 123 10.95 19.35 -12.15
CA THR A 123 10.75 20.21 -10.97
C THR A 123 9.68 21.28 -11.24
N GLU A 124 9.63 21.76 -12.48
CA GLU A 124 8.67 22.72 -13.00
C GLU A 124 7.25 22.16 -12.96
N GLU A 125 7.07 20.89 -13.37
CA GLU A 125 5.78 20.18 -13.28
C GLU A 125 5.39 19.84 -11.84
N ALA A 126 6.36 19.49 -10.98
CA ALA A 126 6.11 19.19 -9.57
C ALA A 126 5.69 20.44 -8.77
N THR A 127 6.18 21.62 -9.17
CA THR A 127 5.97 22.88 -8.45
C THR A 127 4.50 23.26 -8.20
N PRO A 128 3.60 23.23 -9.19
CA PRO A 128 2.18 23.45 -8.94
C PRO A 128 1.54 22.34 -8.09
N CYS A 129 2.05 21.11 -8.12
CA CYS A 129 1.47 19.97 -7.39
C CYS A 129 1.64 20.15 -5.88
N PHE A 130 2.87 20.29 -5.39
CA PHE A 130 3.12 20.44 -3.94
C PHE A 130 2.55 21.73 -3.35
N ARG A 131 2.15 22.71 -4.17
CA ARG A 131 1.46 23.94 -3.73
C ARG A 131 -0.05 23.77 -3.59
N ARG A 132 -0.65 22.82 -4.31
CA ARG A 132 -2.11 22.66 -4.40
C ARG A 132 -2.64 21.49 -3.59
N THR A 133 -1.84 20.44 -3.45
CA THR A 133 -2.23 19.20 -2.80
C THR A 133 -1.31 18.94 -1.61
N PRO A 134 -1.87 18.66 -0.41
CA PRO A 134 -1.07 18.16 0.70
C PRO A 134 -0.70 16.70 0.40
N TYR A 135 0.56 16.46 0.03
CA TYR A 135 1.13 15.12 -0.10
C TYR A 135 1.69 14.67 1.25
N ASP A 136 1.62 13.37 1.53
CA ASP A 136 2.24 12.76 2.70
C ASP A 136 3.76 12.65 2.53
N MET A 137 4.22 12.49 1.28
CA MET A 137 5.63 12.45 0.92
C MET A 137 5.86 12.77 -0.56
N ILE A 138 7.11 13.08 -0.87
CA ILE A 138 7.62 13.21 -2.25
C ILE A 138 8.67 12.13 -2.47
N ILE A 139 8.59 11.39 -3.58
CA ILE A 139 9.67 10.51 -4.06
C ILE A 139 10.32 11.22 -5.24
N SER A 140 11.65 11.34 -5.27
CA SER A 140 12.34 12.06 -6.34
C SER A 140 13.60 11.34 -6.79
N ASP A 141 13.83 11.34 -8.10
CA ASP A 141 15.17 11.15 -8.65
C ASP A 141 15.98 12.46 -8.47
N LEU A 142 17.27 12.33 -8.19
CA LEU A 142 18.21 13.45 -8.10
C LEU A 142 18.65 13.95 -9.47
N ASP A 143 18.92 13.02 -10.38
CA ASP A 143 19.46 13.30 -11.69
C ASP A 143 18.29 13.24 -12.68
N ARG A 144 17.85 14.38 -13.23
CA ARG A 144 16.71 14.44 -14.17
C ARG A 144 17.06 15.32 -15.35
N GLU A 145 16.65 14.92 -16.55
CA GLU A 145 16.89 15.64 -17.81
C GLU A 145 18.37 15.98 -18.07
N GLY A 146 19.29 15.17 -17.54
CA GLY A 146 20.74 15.42 -17.59
C GLY A 146 21.24 16.50 -16.62
N ASP A 147 20.39 17.03 -15.74
CA ASP A 147 20.77 17.89 -14.62
C ASP A 147 20.96 17.05 -13.33
N PRO A 148 22.22 16.84 -12.88
CA PRO A 148 22.52 16.10 -11.66
C PRO A 148 22.18 16.86 -10.37
N GLN A 149 21.65 18.08 -10.48
CA GLN A 149 21.21 18.93 -9.38
C GLN A 149 19.69 19.09 -9.35
N ALA A 150 18.93 18.45 -10.24
CA ALA A 150 17.49 18.66 -10.34
C ALA A 150 16.77 18.39 -9.01
N GLY A 151 17.07 17.27 -8.34
CA GLY A 151 16.51 16.96 -7.01
C GLY A 151 16.89 17.97 -5.93
N ILE A 152 18.14 18.46 -5.93
CA ILE A 152 18.60 19.50 -4.99
C ILE A 152 17.91 20.84 -5.27
N THR A 153 17.74 21.19 -6.53
CA THR A 153 17.01 22.38 -6.96
C THR A 153 15.56 22.31 -6.50
N MET A 154 14.90 21.15 -6.62
CA MET A 154 13.54 20.95 -6.10
C MET A 154 13.46 21.19 -4.58
N LEU A 155 14.44 20.71 -3.81
CA LEU A 155 14.48 20.94 -2.36
C LEU A 155 14.55 22.45 -2.02
N ARG A 156 15.33 23.23 -2.77
CA ARG A 156 15.36 24.70 -2.63
C ARG A 156 14.01 25.36 -2.96
N VAL A 157 13.27 24.79 -3.90
CA VAL A 157 11.91 25.26 -4.21
C VAL A 157 10.95 24.96 -3.05
N LEU A 158 11.03 23.76 -2.45
CA LEU A 158 10.25 23.42 -1.25
C LEU A 158 10.58 24.35 -0.08
N GLU A 159 11.86 24.65 0.15
CA GLU A 159 12.30 25.62 1.15
C GLU A 159 11.73 27.02 0.90
N ARG A 160 11.84 27.51 -0.34
CA ARG A 160 11.31 28.83 -0.75
C ARG A 160 9.81 28.96 -0.47
N TYR A 161 9.04 27.91 -0.72
CA TYR A 161 7.59 27.91 -0.48
C TYR A 161 7.18 27.45 0.93
N ARG A 162 8.15 27.18 1.83
CA ARG A 162 7.91 26.67 3.19
C ARG A 162 7.05 25.42 3.22
N ILE A 163 7.35 24.49 2.32
CA ILE A 163 6.71 23.18 2.25
C ILE A 163 7.60 22.21 3.01
N ASP A 164 7.07 21.57 4.06
CA ASP A 164 7.82 20.69 4.95
C ASP A 164 7.46 19.20 4.75
N VAL A 165 7.01 18.85 3.54
CA VAL A 165 6.72 17.46 3.16
C VAL A 165 8.03 16.67 3.12
N PRO A 166 8.09 15.47 3.73
CA PRO A 166 9.28 14.62 3.69
C PRO A 166 9.57 14.13 2.27
N VAL A 167 10.85 14.05 1.94
CA VAL A 167 11.35 13.64 0.63
C VAL A 167 12.14 12.34 0.75
N LEU A 168 11.78 11.36 -0.07
CA LEU A 168 12.55 10.15 -0.32
C LEU A 168 13.30 10.31 -1.64
N ILE A 169 14.60 10.05 -1.61
CA ILE A 169 15.42 10.02 -2.81
C ILE A 169 15.48 8.59 -3.32
N TYR A 170 14.98 8.36 -4.53
CA TYR A 170 15.10 7.09 -5.22
C TYR A 170 15.81 7.33 -6.54
N ALA A 171 17.10 7.01 -6.57
CA ALA A 171 17.99 7.38 -7.66
C ALA A 171 19.04 6.29 -7.86
N GLY A 172 19.44 6.03 -9.11
CA GLY A 172 20.46 5.02 -9.42
C GLY A 172 21.86 5.35 -8.87
N ARG A 173 22.10 6.61 -8.50
CA ARG A 173 23.30 7.07 -7.77
C ARG A 173 22.89 8.16 -6.78
N PHE A 174 23.41 8.07 -5.56
CA PHE A 174 23.28 9.11 -4.54
C PHE A 174 24.67 9.54 -4.09
N ASP A 175 24.93 10.85 -4.12
CA ASP A 175 26.16 11.45 -3.63
C ASP A 175 25.80 12.46 -2.51
N PRO A 176 26.02 12.11 -1.23
CA PRO A 176 25.67 12.95 -0.08
C PRO A 176 26.36 14.33 -0.10
N GLU A 177 27.54 14.44 -0.74
CA GLU A 177 28.32 15.68 -0.82
C GLU A 177 27.61 16.75 -1.67
N ARG A 178 26.61 16.36 -2.48
CA ARG A 178 25.82 17.30 -3.31
C ARG A 178 24.82 18.12 -2.52
N GLY A 179 24.59 17.79 -1.24
CA GLY A 179 23.75 18.54 -0.33
C GLY A 179 22.74 17.66 0.40
N VAL A 180 22.59 17.92 1.70
CA VAL A 180 21.62 17.26 2.56
C VAL A 180 20.62 18.30 3.05
N ASP A 181 19.36 18.20 2.59
CA ASP A 181 18.25 18.98 3.13
C ASP A 181 17.59 18.21 4.29
N ARG A 182 17.12 18.93 5.31
CA ARG A 182 16.44 18.33 6.47
C ARG A 182 15.18 17.53 6.10
N ARG A 183 14.59 17.81 4.94
CA ARG A 183 13.40 17.13 4.41
C ARG A 183 13.73 15.77 3.85
N ILE A 184 14.98 15.50 3.49
CA ILE A 184 15.41 14.19 3.01
C ILE A 184 15.30 13.22 4.18
N PHE A 185 14.32 12.33 4.11
CA PHE A 185 14.11 11.30 5.11
C PHE A 185 15.07 10.13 4.90
N ALA A 186 15.19 9.68 3.65
CA ALA A 186 16.08 8.59 3.24
C ALA A 186 16.43 8.71 1.76
N ALA A 187 17.52 8.04 1.37
CA ALA A 187 17.94 7.89 -0.01
C ALA A 187 18.28 6.41 -0.28
N THR A 188 17.84 5.87 -1.41
CA THR A 188 18.15 4.48 -1.79
C THR A 188 18.14 4.27 -3.30
N THR A 189 18.84 3.23 -3.73
CA THR A 189 18.83 2.68 -5.08
C THR A 189 18.01 1.38 -5.15
N ALA A 190 17.58 0.84 -4.00
CA ALA A 190 16.98 -0.49 -3.89
C ALA A 190 15.46 -0.41 -3.71
N PRO A 191 14.66 -1.02 -4.61
CA PRO A 191 13.19 -0.99 -4.51
C PRO A 191 12.65 -1.52 -3.17
N VAL A 192 13.26 -2.57 -2.61
CA VAL A 192 12.87 -3.15 -1.30
C VAL A 192 13.03 -2.14 -0.16
N GLU A 193 14.12 -1.37 -0.16
CA GLU A 193 14.34 -0.34 0.85
C GLU A 193 13.37 0.82 0.69
N LEU A 194 13.06 1.20 -0.56
CA LEU A 194 12.06 2.23 -0.83
C LEU A 194 10.70 1.86 -0.21
N VAL A 195 10.26 0.61 -0.39
CA VAL A 195 9.03 0.10 0.25
C VAL A 195 9.09 0.25 1.77
N HIS A 196 10.21 -0.10 2.40
CA HIS A 196 10.38 0.08 3.84
C HIS A 196 10.26 1.55 4.27
N TYR A 197 10.92 2.48 3.55
CA TYR A 197 10.87 3.89 3.91
C TYR A 197 9.50 4.53 3.71
N VAL A 198 8.76 4.13 2.66
CA VAL A 198 7.39 4.57 2.45
C VAL A 198 6.50 4.13 3.60
N ILE A 199 6.61 2.87 4.04
CA ILE A 199 5.87 2.35 5.19
C ILE A 199 6.22 3.16 6.46
N ASP A 200 7.51 3.35 6.73
CA ASP A 200 7.98 4.07 7.94
C ASP A 200 7.47 5.52 7.98
N LEU A 201 7.47 6.22 6.83
CA LEU A 201 6.94 7.59 6.75
C LEU A 201 5.44 7.64 6.95
N MET A 202 4.69 6.72 6.34
CA MET A 202 3.23 6.66 6.50
C MET A 202 2.82 6.34 7.93
N GLU A 203 3.54 5.44 8.60
CA GLU A 203 3.34 5.14 10.02
C GLU A 203 3.56 6.40 10.88
N ARG A 204 4.64 7.15 10.65
CA ARG A 204 4.94 8.40 11.40
C ARG A 204 3.92 9.50 11.16
N SER A 205 3.49 9.69 9.91
CA SER A 205 2.48 10.69 9.53
C SER A 205 1.14 10.42 10.24
N ARG A 206 0.71 9.15 10.27
CA ARG A 206 -0.59 8.77 10.86
C ARG A 206 -0.59 8.61 12.36
N LEU A 207 0.56 8.29 12.97
CA LEU A 207 0.70 8.13 14.41
C LEU A 207 1.11 9.43 15.13
N GLY A 208 1.28 10.54 14.40
CA GLY A 208 1.41 11.88 14.95
C GLY A 208 2.81 12.26 15.44
N SER A 209 3.87 11.77 14.79
CA SER A 209 5.26 11.95 15.24
C SER A 209 6.16 12.76 14.29
N LEU A 210 5.63 13.76 13.57
CA LEU A 210 6.42 14.68 12.73
C LEU A 210 6.25 16.13 13.19
#